data_AF-V2XHD1-F1
#
_entry.id   AF-V2XHD1-F1
#
_cell.length_a   1.000
_cell.length_b   1.000
_cell.length_c   1.000
_cell.angle_alpha   90.00
_cell.angle_beta   90.00
_cell.angle_gamma   90.00
#
_symmetry.space_group_name_H-M   'P 1'
#
loop_
_entity.id
_entity.type
_entity.pdbx_description
1 polymer ?
#
loop_
_entity_poly.entity_id
_entity_poly.type
_entity_poly.pdbx_seq_one_letter_code
_entity_poly.pdbx_strand_id
1 'polypeptide(L)'
;MDDKGKPILRDGSFTAREIQPDEVEKVSEIMTSAFLDDRNICWISGMVTPPLSTDSPDGRDFILFFRMFIVSTLLGNGRTVIAVKRTDDGKEDIGGVAAWYPPGKRLEVWNPRKMRKAGMYKLMKRWGVPALLRGLHMMECAEVATKQAFKERSKIVGHTLKPLDSWYLQAIMTTKVHEGKGLMSLLQREGFAHAIKVAKLTSTEVKPICLEASSERARDRYAHLGYQFAPNQPIVLGQGKVNANGLKTSSPEEATGIRLYAMINWDPDPEHGCYNPRNDSTK
;
A
#
# COMPACT_ATOMS: atom_id res chain seq x y z
N MET A 1 4.62 14.79 29.39
CA MET A 1 4.67 16.06 28.64
C MET A 1 5.95 16.75 29.07
N ASP A 2 6.73 17.33 28.15
CA ASP A 2 7.86 18.17 28.54
C ASP A 2 7.35 19.52 29.10
N ASP A 3 8.26 20.35 29.60
CA ASP A 3 7.94 21.69 30.14
C ASP A 3 7.25 22.62 29.13
N LYS A 4 7.11 22.19 27.87
CA LYS A 4 6.45 22.91 26.76
C LYS A 4 5.16 22.24 26.30
N GLY A 5 4.63 21.27 27.05
CA GLY A 5 3.38 20.59 26.72
C GLY A 5 3.48 19.68 25.50
N LYS A 6 4.68 19.33 25.04
CA LYS A 6 4.85 18.29 24.01
C LYS A 6 4.79 16.91 24.67
N PRO A 7 4.18 15.91 24.02
CA PRO A 7 4.27 14.53 24.50
C PRO A 7 5.74 14.18 24.70
N ILE A 8 6.11 13.71 25.90
CA ILE A 8 7.44 13.08 26.08
C ILE A 8 7.34 11.81 25.26
N LEU A 9 7.93 11.81 24.07
CA LEU A 9 8.18 10.59 23.34
C LEU A 9 8.98 9.71 24.28
N ARG A 10 8.46 8.54 24.64
CA ARG A 10 9.25 7.55 25.38
C ARG A 10 10.52 7.35 24.58
N ASP A 11 11.66 7.48 25.25
CA ASP A 11 12.94 7.34 24.58
C ASP A 11 12.96 6.01 23.80
N GLY A 12 13.30 6.10 22.52
CA GLY A 12 13.25 4.97 21.59
C GLY A 12 11.89 4.54 21.02
N SER A 13 10.83 5.34 21.14
CA SER A 13 9.56 5.13 20.42
C SER A 13 9.63 5.59 18.95
N PHE A 14 8.84 4.96 18.07
CA PHE A 14 8.72 5.36 16.68
C PHE A 14 7.74 6.53 16.53
N THR A 15 8.06 7.49 15.67
CA THR A 15 7.18 8.55 15.20
C THR A 15 6.93 8.41 13.71
N ALA A 16 5.86 9.01 13.20
CA ALA A 16 5.56 9.03 11.76
C ALA A 16 5.79 10.43 11.20
N ARG A 17 6.44 10.53 10.04
CA ARG A 17 6.63 11.79 9.30
C ARG A 17 6.66 11.56 7.80
N GLU A 18 6.37 12.59 7.02
CA GLU A 18 6.56 12.54 5.57
C GLU A 18 8.06 12.45 5.21
N ILE A 19 8.34 11.78 4.11
CA ILE A 19 9.69 11.73 3.53
C ILE A 19 10.08 13.09 2.95
N GLN A 20 11.37 13.38 2.96
CA GLN A 20 11.95 14.48 2.19
C GLN A 20 12.26 14.02 0.75
N PRO A 21 12.34 14.94 -0.23
CA PRO A 21 12.60 14.59 -1.62
C PRO A 21 13.92 13.83 -1.86
N ASP A 22 14.94 14.10 -1.05
CA ASP A 22 16.26 13.43 -1.09
C ASP A 22 16.25 12.04 -0.43
N GLU A 23 15.22 11.69 0.33
CA GLU A 23 15.08 10.37 0.97
C GLU A 23 14.49 9.31 0.03
N VAL A 24 13.99 9.68 -1.16
CA VAL A 24 13.29 8.76 -2.07
C VAL A 24 14.11 7.51 -2.40
N GLU A 25 15.40 7.65 -2.65
CA GLU A 25 16.26 6.51 -3.01
C GLU A 25 16.42 5.56 -1.81
N LYS A 26 16.81 6.08 -0.64
CA LYS A 26 16.96 5.31 0.60
C LYS A 26 15.66 4.58 0.98
N VAL A 27 14.52 5.27 0.86
CA VAL A 27 13.22 4.66 1.17
C VAL A 27 12.88 3.55 0.17
N SER A 28 13.25 3.71 -1.10
CA SER A 28 13.05 2.66 -2.13
C SER A 28 13.89 1.41 -1.83
N GLU A 29 15.14 1.57 -1.41
CA GLU A 29 16.01 0.46 -1.00
C GLU A 29 15.45 -0.29 0.22
N ILE A 30 14.94 0.46 1.20
CA ILE A 30 14.32 -0.09 2.40
C ILE A 30 13.04 -0.86 2.04
N MET A 31 12.19 -0.30 1.15
CA MET A 31 11.02 -0.99 0.62
C MET A 31 11.39 -2.30 -0.09
N THR A 32 12.39 -2.26 -0.97
CA THR A 32 12.89 -3.46 -1.65
C THR A 32 13.32 -4.53 -0.65
N SER A 33 14.11 -4.16 0.36
CA SER A 33 14.62 -5.10 1.37
C SER A 33 13.50 -5.84 2.11
N ALA A 34 12.37 -5.17 2.39
CA ALA A 34 11.23 -5.80 3.05
C ALA A 34 10.39 -6.69 2.12
N PHE A 35 10.51 -6.51 0.81
CA PHE A 35 9.65 -7.13 -0.20
C PHE A 35 10.42 -7.97 -1.24
N LEU A 36 11.64 -8.38 -0.95
CA LEU A 36 12.41 -9.30 -1.82
C LEU A 36 11.61 -10.58 -2.12
N ASP A 37 10.80 -11.03 -1.17
CA ASP A 37 9.96 -12.22 -1.24
C ASP A 37 8.46 -11.92 -1.41
N ASP A 38 8.09 -10.70 -1.82
CA ASP A 38 6.67 -10.38 -2.05
C ASP A 38 6.13 -11.07 -3.30
N ARG A 39 5.12 -11.91 -3.10
CA ARG A 39 4.52 -12.71 -4.17
C ARG A 39 3.88 -11.90 -5.29
N ASN A 40 3.33 -10.71 -5.01
CA ASN A 40 2.76 -9.88 -6.06
C ASN A 40 3.87 -9.33 -6.95
N ILE A 41 4.95 -8.84 -6.34
CA ILE A 41 6.07 -8.26 -7.08
C ILE A 41 6.81 -9.33 -7.87
N CYS A 42 7.06 -10.51 -7.27
CA CYS A 42 7.61 -11.66 -7.98
C CYS A 42 6.75 -12.06 -9.18
N TRP A 43 5.43 -12.10 -9.04
CA TRP A 43 4.53 -12.40 -10.15
C TRP A 43 4.52 -11.31 -11.22
N ILE A 44 4.43 -10.03 -10.84
CA ILE A 44 4.46 -8.90 -11.78
C ILE A 44 5.76 -8.91 -12.57
N SER A 45 6.90 -9.05 -11.91
CA SER A 45 8.22 -9.12 -12.56
C SER A 45 8.43 -10.41 -13.36
N GLY A 46 7.66 -11.47 -13.07
CA GLY A 46 7.70 -12.74 -13.79
C GLY A 46 8.88 -13.62 -13.40
N MET A 47 9.25 -13.55 -12.12
CA MET A 47 10.40 -14.23 -11.53
C MET A 47 10.25 -15.75 -11.51
N VAL A 48 11.38 -16.42 -11.53
CA VAL A 48 11.51 -17.87 -11.30
C VAL A 48 12.06 -18.13 -9.89
N THR A 49 12.93 -17.25 -9.41
CA THR A 49 13.45 -17.23 -8.03
C THR A 49 13.33 -15.81 -7.47
N PRO A 50 13.14 -15.65 -6.16
CA PRO A 50 13.14 -14.32 -5.56
C PRO A 50 14.56 -13.72 -5.60
N PRO A 51 14.69 -12.38 -5.69
CA PRO A 51 15.99 -11.71 -5.57
C PRO A 51 16.72 -12.10 -4.28
N LEU A 52 18.04 -12.32 -4.39
CA LEU A 52 18.87 -12.75 -3.26
C LEU A 52 19.12 -11.61 -2.25
N SER A 53 19.25 -10.39 -2.73
CA SER A 53 19.53 -9.18 -1.95
C SER A 53 19.18 -7.93 -2.75
N THR A 54 19.20 -6.76 -2.12
CA THR A 54 19.09 -5.45 -2.80
C THR A 54 20.20 -5.20 -3.81
N ASP A 55 21.39 -5.77 -3.60
CA ASP A 55 22.56 -5.56 -4.48
C ASP A 55 22.56 -6.47 -5.71
N SER A 56 21.78 -7.56 -5.67
CA SER A 56 21.58 -8.44 -6.81
C SER A 56 20.98 -7.67 -8.01
N PRO A 57 21.20 -8.11 -9.27
CA PRO A 57 20.58 -7.48 -10.43
C PRO A 57 19.06 -7.32 -10.30
N ASP A 58 18.37 -8.38 -9.89
CA ASP A 58 16.90 -8.35 -9.71
C ASP A 58 16.48 -7.46 -8.53
N GLY A 59 17.27 -7.43 -7.44
CA GLY A 59 17.06 -6.51 -6.32
C GLY A 59 17.16 -5.04 -6.74
N ARG A 60 18.12 -4.70 -7.60
CA ARG A 60 18.24 -3.34 -8.15
C ARG A 60 17.06 -2.97 -9.05
N ASP A 61 16.50 -3.93 -9.78
CA ASP A 61 15.29 -3.70 -10.55
C ASP A 61 14.05 -3.52 -9.65
N PHE A 62 13.99 -4.20 -8.48
CA PHE A 62 12.97 -3.94 -7.46
C PHE A 62 13.11 -2.54 -6.84
N ILE A 63 14.33 -2.03 -6.64
CA ILE A 63 14.56 -0.64 -6.21
C ILE A 63 13.95 0.32 -7.24
N LEU A 64 14.16 0.09 -8.54
CA LEU A 64 13.53 0.91 -9.59
C LEU A 64 12.00 0.86 -9.53
N PHE A 65 11.42 -0.30 -9.20
CA PHE A 65 9.97 -0.46 -9.03
C PHE A 65 9.43 0.36 -7.85
N PHE A 66 10.03 0.24 -6.66
CA PHE A 66 9.57 0.99 -5.49
C PHE A 66 9.83 2.49 -5.60
N ARG A 67 10.95 2.87 -6.20
CA ARG A 67 11.22 4.27 -6.57
C ARG A 67 10.13 4.81 -7.49
N MET A 68 9.70 4.01 -8.46
CA MET A 68 8.60 4.38 -9.34
C MET A 68 7.29 4.55 -8.58
N PHE A 69 6.98 3.69 -7.60
CA PHE A 69 5.79 3.83 -6.75
C PHE A 69 5.81 5.11 -5.91
N ILE A 70 6.92 5.40 -5.24
CA ILE A 70 7.06 6.60 -4.40
C ILE A 70 6.94 7.86 -5.26
N VAL A 71 7.71 7.95 -6.36
CA VAL A 71 7.66 9.13 -7.24
C VAL A 71 6.28 9.27 -7.89
N SER A 72 5.64 8.17 -8.29
CA SER A 72 4.27 8.19 -8.80
C SER A 72 3.29 8.77 -7.78
N THR A 73 3.41 8.34 -6.52
CA THR A 73 2.61 8.82 -5.40
C THR A 73 2.77 10.33 -5.24
N LEU A 74 4.00 10.82 -5.18
CA LEU A 74 4.28 12.26 -5.07
C LEU A 74 3.75 13.06 -6.28
N LEU A 75 3.89 12.54 -7.51
CA LEU A 75 3.36 13.18 -8.73
C LEU A 75 1.82 13.17 -8.83
N GLY A 76 1.16 12.33 -8.04
CA GLY A 76 -0.28 12.31 -7.83
C GLY A 76 -0.73 13.15 -6.63
N ASN A 77 0.09 14.07 -6.12
CA ASN A 77 -0.17 14.81 -4.87
C ASN A 77 -0.45 13.87 -3.67
N GLY A 78 0.07 12.65 -3.75
CA GLY A 78 0.09 11.70 -2.66
C GLY A 78 1.15 12.05 -1.63
N ARG A 79 1.15 11.26 -0.56
CA ARG A 79 2.10 11.37 0.54
C ARG A 79 2.78 10.04 0.77
N THR A 80 4.08 10.09 1.04
CA THR A 80 4.82 8.93 1.54
C THR A 80 5.28 9.25 2.95
N VAL A 81 4.87 8.42 3.89
CA VAL A 81 5.09 8.58 5.33
C VAL A 81 5.97 7.44 5.81
N ILE A 82 6.96 7.75 6.64
CA ILE A 82 7.86 6.79 7.24
C ILE A 82 7.71 6.77 8.75
N ALA A 83 7.84 5.58 9.33
CA ALA A 83 7.97 5.39 10.75
C ALA A 83 9.45 5.43 11.11
N VAL A 84 9.88 6.42 11.90
CA VAL A 84 11.28 6.64 12.27
C VAL A 84 11.47 6.55 13.77
N LYS A 85 12.59 5.99 14.18
CA LYS A 85 13.10 6.02 15.55
C LYS A 85 14.41 6.78 15.55
N ARG A 86 14.59 7.72 16.48
CA ARG A 86 15.89 8.38 16.64
C ARG A 86 16.86 7.44 17.36
N THR A 87 18.05 7.29 16.82
CA THR A 87 19.14 6.50 17.41
C THR A 87 19.98 7.36 18.35
N ASP A 88 20.78 6.71 19.20
CA ASP A 88 21.62 7.39 20.20
C ASP A 88 22.64 8.35 19.57
N ASP A 89 23.07 8.06 18.33
CA ASP A 89 23.94 8.94 17.53
C ASP A 89 23.18 10.08 16.82
N GLY A 90 21.90 10.25 17.13
CA GLY A 90 21.04 11.31 16.63
C GLY A 90 20.48 11.09 15.22
N LYS A 91 20.81 9.97 14.55
CA LYS A 91 20.29 9.59 13.24
C LYS A 91 18.86 9.04 13.33
N GLU A 92 18.21 8.87 12.19
CA GLU A 92 16.90 8.23 12.10
C GLU A 92 17.01 6.84 11.47
N ASP A 93 16.47 5.88 12.21
CA ASP A 93 16.27 4.49 11.81
C ASP A 93 14.83 4.32 11.30
N ILE A 94 14.67 3.90 10.04
CA ILE A 94 13.37 3.79 9.38
C ILE A 94 12.83 2.38 9.58
N GLY A 95 11.75 2.26 10.35
CA GLY A 95 11.11 0.99 10.67
C GLY A 95 9.96 0.60 9.73
N GLY A 96 9.41 1.55 8.97
CA GLY A 96 8.31 1.28 8.05
C GLY A 96 8.01 2.43 7.12
N VAL A 97 7.24 2.15 6.07
CA VAL A 97 6.88 3.11 5.01
C VAL A 97 5.42 2.89 4.63
N ALA A 98 4.68 3.96 4.36
CA ALA A 98 3.33 3.93 3.78
C ALA A 98 3.19 5.01 2.69
N ALA A 99 2.65 4.64 1.52
CA ALA A 99 2.42 5.54 0.40
C ALA A 99 0.92 5.64 0.08
N TRP A 100 0.40 6.87 0.09
CA TRP A 100 -1.02 7.16 -0.01
C TRP A 100 -1.33 8.10 -1.17
N TYR A 101 -2.39 7.81 -1.92
CA TYR A 101 -3.02 8.78 -2.83
C TYR A 101 -4.28 9.38 -2.20
N PRO A 102 -4.52 10.69 -2.37
CA PRO A 102 -5.78 11.30 -1.99
C PRO A 102 -6.88 10.97 -3.01
N PRO A 103 -8.16 11.18 -2.63
CA PRO A 103 -9.30 11.10 -3.53
C PRO A 103 -9.08 11.90 -4.83
N GLY A 104 -9.46 11.33 -5.96
CA GLY A 104 -9.40 12.00 -7.26
C GLY A 104 -8.01 12.10 -7.88
N LYS A 105 -6.95 11.59 -7.25
CA LYS A 105 -5.57 11.83 -7.70
C LYS A 105 -4.71 10.59 -7.93
N ARG A 106 -5.31 9.40 -8.01
CA ARG A 106 -4.59 8.17 -8.39
C ARG A 106 -3.89 8.39 -9.74
N LEU A 107 -2.67 7.88 -9.86
CA LEU A 107 -1.89 8.10 -11.07
C LEU A 107 -2.44 7.26 -12.22
N GLU A 108 -2.95 7.92 -13.25
CA GLU A 108 -3.42 7.27 -14.47
C GLU A 108 -2.22 6.70 -15.25
N VAL A 109 -2.21 5.38 -15.47
CA VAL A 109 -1.17 4.70 -16.26
C VAL A 109 -1.09 5.25 -17.69
N TRP A 110 -2.18 5.83 -18.18
CA TRP A 110 -2.29 6.46 -19.50
C TRP A 110 -1.78 7.90 -19.56
N ASN A 111 -1.15 8.41 -18.50
CA ASN A 111 -0.44 9.69 -18.53
C ASN A 111 1.06 9.48 -18.82
N PRO A 112 1.50 9.41 -20.10
CA PRO A 112 2.86 9.03 -20.47
C PRO A 112 3.91 10.00 -19.91
N ARG A 113 3.57 11.28 -19.76
CA ARG A 113 4.48 12.28 -19.19
C ARG A 113 4.78 12.00 -17.72
N LYS A 114 3.75 11.70 -16.92
CA LYS A 114 3.94 11.36 -15.50
C LYS A 114 4.58 9.99 -15.35
N MET A 115 4.17 8.98 -16.13
CA MET A 115 4.79 7.65 -16.14
C MET A 115 6.30 7.71 -16.43
N ARG A 116 6.70 8.53 -17.41
CA ARG A 116 8.12 8.75 -17.72
C ARG A 116 8.87 9.37 -16.54
N LYS A 117 8.31 10.41 -15.91
CA LYS A 117 8.90 11.07 -14.73
C LYS A 117 9.02 10.12 -13.53
N ALA A 118 8.02 9.24 -13.34
CA ALA A 118 8.05 8.22 -12.32
C ALA A 118 9.13 7.14 -12.57
N GLY A 119 9.63 7.01 -13.79
CA GLY A 119 10.66 6.03 -14.13
C GLY A 119 10.10 4.73 -14.72
N MET A 120 8.81 4.69 -15.10
CA MET A 120 8.16 3.51 -15.70
C MET A 120 8.93 2.98 -16.92
N TYR A 121 9.48 3.86 -17.76
CA TYR A 121 10.26 3.44 -18.94
C TYR A 121 11.53 2.65 -18.56
N LYS A 122 12.22 3.03 -17.48
CA LYS A 122 13.39 2.29 -16.99
C LYS A 122 12.99 0.89 -16.53
N LEU A 123 11.88 0.79 -15.80
CA LEU A 123 11.33 -0.48 -15.34
C LEU A 123 10.91 -1.37 -16.52
N MET A 124 10.19 -0.83 -17.50
CA MET A 124 9.80 -1.58 -18.70
C MET A 124 10.99 -2.10 -19.50
N LYS A 125 12.11 -1.34 -19.56
CA LYS A 125 13.34 -1.82 -20.20
C LYS A 125 13.95 -3.03 -19.49
N ARG A 126 13.69 -3.19 -18.18
CA ARG A 126 14.21 -4.28 -17.34
C ARG A 126 13.28 -5.49 -17.30
N TRP A 127 12.01 -5.28 -16.99
CA TRP A 127 11.03 -6.36 -16.80
C TRP A 127 10.22 -6.70 -18.07
N GLY A 128 10.31 -5.87 -19.10
CA GLY A 128 9.58 -6.03 -20.35
C GLY A 128 8.10 -5.69 -20.27
N VAL A 129 7.45 -5.68 -21.44
CA VAL A 129 6.01 -5.42 -21.61
C VAL A 129 5.13 -6.45 -20.86
N PRO A 130 5.46 -7.76 -20.80
CA PRO A 130 4.64 -8.72 -20.06
C PRO A 130 4.47 -8.37 -18.58
N ALA A 131 5.47 -7.74 -17.95
CA ALA A 131 5.36 -7.31 -16.57
C ALA A 131 4.36 -6.15 -16.39
N LEU A 132 4.38 -5.17 -17.31
CA LEU A 132 3.39 -4.10 -17.33
C LEU A 132 1.97 -4.67 -17.49
N LEU A 133 1.77 -5.62 -18.41
CA LEU A 133 0.45 -6.24 -18.64
C LEU A 133 -0.04 -7.00 -17.40
N ARG A 134 0.85 -7.69 -16.67
CA ARG A 134 0.49 -8.32 -15.38
C ARG A 134 0.11 -7.29 -14.32
N GLY A 135 0.86 -6.19 -14.22
CA GLY A 135 0.54 -5.08 -13.32
C GLY A 135 -0.82 -4.45 -13.63
N LEU A 136 -1.10 -4.18 -14.91
CA LEU A 136 -2.40 -3.67 -15.35
C LEU A 136 -3.54 -4.64 -15.06
N HIS A 137 -3.34 -5.93 -15.34
CA HIS A 137 -4.33 -6.97 -15.04
C HIS A 137 -4.65 -7.05 -13.54
N MET A 138 -3.63 -6.95 -12.68
CA MET A 138 -3.82 -6.88 -11.23
C MET A 138 -4.72 -5.71 -10.82
N MET A 139 -4.41 -4.51 -11.34
CA MET A 139 -5.16 -3.30 -11.04
C MET A 139 -6.60 -3.40 -11.53
N GLU A 140 -6.82 -3.96 -12.72
CA GLU A 140 -8.16 -4.17 -13.29
C GLU A 140 -8.99 -5.11 -12.42
N CYS A 141 -8.44 -6.27 -12.02
CA CYS A 141 -9.17 -7.21 -11.16
C CYS A 141 -9.54 -6.60 -9.80
N ALA A 142 -8.62 -5.86 -9.17
CA ALA A 142 -8.87 -5.16 -7.92
C ALA A 142 -9.92 -4.03 -8.11
N GLU A 143 -9.85 -3.32 -9.23
CA GLU A 143 -10.78 -2.24 -9.56
C GLU A 143 -12.19 -2.76 -9.78
N VAL A 144 -12.37 -3.92 -10.45
CA VAL A 144 -13.68 -4.56 -10.62
C VAL A 144 -14.32 -4.88 -9.27
N ALA A 145 -13.58 -5.53 -8.36
CA ALA A 145 -14.07 -5.85 -7.03
C ALA A 145 -14.43 -4.59 -6.23
N THR A 146 -13.56 -3.58 -6.25
CA THR A 146 -13.76 -2.32 -5.55
C THR A 146 -14.96 -1.54 -6.12
N LYS A 147 -15.10 -1.46 -7.45
CA LYS A 147 -16.27 -0.83 -8.10
C LYS A 147 -17.57 -1.48 -7.68
N GLN A 148 -17.60 -2.81 -7.57
CA GLN A 148 -18.79 -3.51 -7.12
C GLN A 148 -19.14 -3.18 -5.66
N ALA A 149 -18.16 -3.18 -4.75
CA ALA A 149 -18.37 -2.79 -3.36
C ALA A 149 -18.92 -1.36 -3.23
N PHE A 150 -18.37 -0.41 -3.99
CA PHE A 150 -18.84 0.98 -3.99
C PHE A 150 -20.26 1.11 -4.57
N LYS A 151 -20.59 0.34 -5.61
CA LYS A 151 -21.95 0.29 -6.16
C LYS A 151 -22.95 -0.25 -5.14
N GLU A 152 -22.57 -1.25 -4.36
CA GLU A 152 -23.42 -1.82 -3.29
C GLU A 152 -23.60 -0.82 -2.15
N ARG A 153 -22.51 -0.21 -1.64
CA ARG A 153 -22.60 0.83 -0.60
C ARG A 153 -23.42 2.04 -1.04
N SER A 154 -23.31 2.45 -2.31
CA SER A 154 -24.11 3.56 -2.89
C SER A 154 -25.62 3.37 -2.72
N LYS A 155 -26.11 2.12 -2.82
CA LYS A 155 -27.53 1.79 -2.63
C LYS A 155 -27.97 1.98 -1.18
N ILE A 156 -27.07 1.74 -0.24
CA ILE A 156 -27.32 1.86 1.21
C ILE A 156 -27.32 3.34 1.61
N VAL A 157 -26.33 4.11 1.16
CA VAL A 157 -26.17 5.52 1.56
C VAL A 157 -26.99 6.53 0.74
N GLY A 158 -27.75 6.06 -0.24
CA GLY A 158 -28.66 6.88 -1.04
C GLY A 158 -27.98 7.86 -2.02
N HIS A 159 -26.68 7.72 -2.28
CA HIS A 159 -25.95 8.53 -3.26
C HIS A 159 -24.83 7.73 -3.93
N THR A 160 -24.37 8.20 -5.09
CA THR A 160 -23.33 7.51 -5.87
C THR A 160 -21.95 7.74 -5.26
N LEU A 161 -21.30 6.65 -4.85
CA LEU A 161 -19.90 6.60 -4.45
C LEU A 161 -19.07 5.97 -5.59
N LYS A 162 -17.88 6.50 -5.86
CA LYS A 162 -16.92 5.90 -6.80
C LYS A 162 -15.62 5.53 -6.08
N PRO A 163 -14.92 4.46 -6.49
CA PRO A 163 -13.62 4.12 -5.91
C PRO A 163 -12.61 5.27 -5.95
N LEU A 164 -12.68 6.12 -6.98
CA LEU A 164 -11.79 7.28 -7.10
C LEU A 164 -12.06 8.36 -6.04
N ASP A 165 -13.24 8.36 -5.39
CA ASP A 165 -13.59 9.28 -4.30
C ASP A 165 -12.97 8.88 -2.95
N SER A 166 -12.20 7.80 -2.91
CA SER A 166 -11.53 7.25 -1.72
C SER A 166 -10.04 7.57 -1.67
N TRP A 167 -9.49 7.59 -0.46
CA TRP A 167 -8.05 7.47 -0.28
C TRP A 167 -7.60 6.08 -0.74
N TYR A 168 -6.36 5.99 -1.19
CA TYR A 168 -5.80 4.72 -1.64
C TYR A 168 -4.42 4.49 -1.04
N LEU A 169 -4.28 3.39 -0.30
CA LEU A 169 -2.99 2.96 0.22
C LEU A 169 -2.29 2.12 -0.85
N GLN A 170 -1.34 2.73 -1.55
CA GLN A 170 -0.61 2.10 -2.64
C GLN A 170 0.35 1.02 -2.16
N ALA A 171 1.00 1.27 -1.02
CA ALA A 171 1.94 0.35 -0.41
C ALA A 171 2.11 0.69 1.07
N ILE A 172 2.31 -0.33 1.90
CA ILE A 172 2.75 -0.19 3.28
C ILE A 172 3.64 -1.37 3.65
N MET A 173 4.67 -1.10 4.44
CA MET A 173 5.61 -2.12 4.89
C MET A 173 6.18 -1.79 6.25
N THR A 174 6.75 -2.82 6.86
CA THR A 174 7.65 -2.71 8.00
C THR A 174 8.93 -3.43 7.63
N THR A 175 10.08 -2.90 8.00
CA THR A 175 11.35 -3.61 7.78
C THR A 175 11.38 -4.90 8.59
N LYS A 176 12.10 -5.91 8.10
CA LYS A 176 12.14 -7.24 8.74
C LYS A 176 12.58 -7.17 10.22
N VAL A 177 13.52 -6.29 10.56
CA VAL A 177 14.04 -6.08 11.92
C VAL A 177 13.07 -5.32 12.86
N HIS A 178 12.03 -4.70 12.32
CA HIS A 178 11.00 -3.96 13.07
C HIS A 178 9.61 -4.57 12.96
N GLU A 179 9.47 -5.77 12.40
CA GLU A 179 8.21 -6.50 12.42
C GLU A 179 7.70 -6.75 13.85
N GLY A 180 6.37 -6.81 14.00
CA GLY A 180 5.74 -7.07 15.30
C GLY A 180 5.73 -5.89 16.27
N LYS A 181 6.41 -4.77 15.94
CA LYS A 181 6.47 -3.56 16.80
C LYS A 181 5.30 -2.59 16.61
N GLY A 182 4.20 -3.04 15.99
CA GLY A 182 3.00 -2.21 15.76
C GLY A 182 3.15 -1.09 14.72
N LEU A 183 4.26 -1.05 13.96
CA LEU A 183 4.53 0.06 13.03
C LEU A 183 3.53 0.16 11.87
N MET A 184 2.99 -0.97 11.42
CA MET A 184 1.92 -0.97 10.42
C MET A 184 0.66 -0.27 10.94
N SER A 185 0.29 -0.53 12.20
CA SER A 185 -0.83 0.15 12.87
C SER A 185 -0.55 1.63 13.10
N LEU A 186 0.69 1.99 13.46
CA LEU A 186 1.12 3.39 13.60
C LEU A 186 0.93 4.17 12.29
N LEU A 187 1.44 3.62 11.18
CA LEU A 187 1.36 4.25 9.85
C LEU A 187 -0.08 4.33 9.33
N GLN A 188 -0.90 3.30 9.58
CA GLN A 188 -2.32 3.31 9.23
C GLN A 188 -3.10 4.38 10.00
N ARG A 189 -2.91 4.47 11.32
CA ARG A 189 -3.57 5.48 12.17
C ARG A 189 -3.12 6.89 11.82
N GLU A 190 -1.85 7.10 11.45
CA GLU A 190 -1.39 8.39 10.90
C GLU A 190 -2.16 8.74 9.62
N GLY A 191 -2.29 7.80 8.68
CA GLY A 191 -3.06 7.99 7.46
C GLY A 191 -4.54 8.32 7.73
N PHE A 192 -5.16 7.64 8.70
CA PHE A 192 -6.55 7.91 9.11
C PHE A 192 -6.70 9.31 9.71
N ALA A 193 -5.82 9.67 10.63
CA ALA A 193 -5.80 10.99 11.25
C ALA A 193 -5.61 12.09 10.19
N HIS A 194 -4.75 11.84 9.19
CA HIS A 194 -4.58 12.75 8.07
C HIS A 194 -5.85 12.89 7.22
N ALA A 195 -6.48 11.77 6.84
CA ALA A 195 -7.72 11.78 6.06
C ALA A 195 -8.84 12.58 6.76
N ILE A 196 -8.99 12.39 8.07
CA ILE A 196 -9.95 13.12 8.91
C ILE A 196 -9.59 14.61 8.98
N LYS A 197 -8.31 14.94 9.18
CA LYS A 197 -7.86 16.34 9.21
C LYS A 197 -8.18 17.05 7.89
N VAL A 198 -7.93 16.41 6.75
CA VAL A 198 -8.26 16.96 5.43
C VAL A 198 -9.76 17.20 5.31
N ALA A 199 -10.58 16.21 5.65
CA ALA A 199 -12.03 16.32 5.61
C ALA A 199 -12.56 17.51 6.44
N LYS A 200 -12.02 17.70 7.66
CA LYS A 200 -12.33 18.85 8.51
C LYS A 200 -11.93 20.19 7.87
N LEU A 201 -10.74 20.27 7.29
CA LEU A 201 -10.23 21.50 6.66
C LEU A 201 -10.99 21.87 5.38
N THR A 202 -11.54 20.89 4.68
CA THR A 202 -12.30 21.09 3.44
C THR A 202 -13.81 21.11 3.64
N SER A 203 -14.29 21.01 4.88
CA SER A 203 -15.72 20.89 5.20
C SER A 203 -16.42 19.78 4.40
N THR A 204 -15.75 18.64 4.25
CA THR A 204 -16.27 17.45 3.57
C THR A 204 -16.37 16.28 4.53
N GLU A 205 -17.12 15.25 4.14
CA GLU A 205 -17.13 13.97 4.85
C GLU A 205 -15.78 13.26 4.77
N VAL A 206 -15.47 12.47 5.80
CA VAL A 206 -14.33 11.56 5.80
C VAL A 206 -14.54 10.54 4.70
N LYS A 207 -13.55 10.42 3.81
CA LYS A 207 -13.66 9.52 2.64
C LYS A 207 -13.19 8.11 3.00
N PRO A 208 -13.78 7.07 2.39
CA PRO A 208 -13.31 5.70 2.54
C PRO A 208 -11.84 5.55 2.16
N ILE A 209 -11.25 4.43 2.57
CA ILE A 209 -9.88 4.08 2.25
C ILE A 209 -9.85 2.70 1.59
N CYS A 210 -9.28 2.62 0.40
CA CYS A 210 -9.09 1.37 -0.34
C CYS A 210 -7.63 0.90 -0.25
N LEU A 211 -7.43 -0.42 -0.26
CA LEU A 211 -6.13 -1.05 -0.43
C LEU A 211 -6.27 -2.45 -1.02
N GLU A 212 -5.15 -3.02 -1.44
CA GLU A 212 -5.03 -4.45 -1.72
C GLU A 212 -4.00 -5.09 -0.78
N ALA A 213 -4.40 -6.12 -0.06
CA ALA A 213 -3.48 -6.91 0.75
C ALA A 213 -2.82 -8.00 -0.12
N SER A 214 -1.49 -7.98 -0.17
CA SER A 214 -0.70 -8.98 -0.89
C SER A 214 -0.52 -10.29 -0.13
N SER A 215 -0.88 -10.36 1.16
CA SER A 215 -0.76 -11.57 1.99
C SER A 215 -1.96 -11.76 2.91
N GLU A 216 -2.25 -13.01 3.29
CA GLU A 216 -3.22 -13.35 4.34
C GLU A 216 -2.85 -12.68 5.67
N ARG A 217 -1.55 -12.64 5.99
CA ARG A 217 -1.02 -11.95 7.18
C ARG A 217 -1.35 -10.45 7.15
N ALA A 218 -1.16 -9.77 6.02
CA ALA A 218 -1.50 -8.36 5.89
C ALA A 218 -3.02 -8.13 5.95
N ARG A 219 -3.79 -8.96 5.24
CA ARG A 219 -5.26 -8.96 5.23
C ARG A 219 -5.84 -9.00 6.64
N ASP A 220 -5.40 -9.93 7.47
CA ASP A 220 -5.93 -10.09 8.83
C ASP A 220 -5.60 -8.87 9.70
N ARG A 221 -4.40 -8.30 9.52
CA ARG A 221 -4.03 -7.06 10.23
C ARG A 221 -4.85 -5.85 9.77
N TYR A 222 -5.23 -5.76 8.50
CA TYR A 222 -6.14 -4.71 8.05
C TYR A 222 -7.57 -4.94 8.55
N ALA A 223 -8.03 -6.19 8.67
CA ALA A 223 -9.32 -6.48 9.28
C ALA A 223 -9.39 -5.97 10.74
N HIS A 224 -8.29 -6.09 11.49
CA HIS A 224 -8.12 -5.47 12.82
C HIS A 224 -8.02 -3.94 12.82
N LEU A 225 -8.09 -3.30 11.65
CA LEU A 225 -8.14 -1.84 11.47
C LEU A 225 -9.46 -1.40 10.81
N GLY A 226 -10.48 -2.25 10.80
CA GLY A 226 -11.82 -1.94 10.31
C GLY A 226 -12.01 -2.12 8.80
N TYR A 227 -11.01 -2.64 8.09
CA TYR A 227 -11.15 -2.95 6.67
C TYR A 227 -12.05 -4.17 6.45
N GLN A 228 -12.93 -4.07 5.47
CA GLN A 228 -13.81 -5.13 5.01
C GLN A 228 -13.40 -5.60 3.61
N PHE A 229 -13.71 -6.85 3.27
CA PHE A 229 -13.49 -7.35 1.92
C PHE A 229 -14.42 -6.66 0.91
N ALA A 230 -13.89 -6.36 -0.27
CA ALA A 230 -14.73 -6.20 -1.44
C ALA A 230 -15.42 -7.55 -1.79
N PRO A 231 -16.44 -7.58 -2.66
CA PRO A 231 -17.00 -8.84 -3.16
C PRO A 231 -15.97 -9.72 -3.87
N ASN A 232 -16.25 -11.03 -3.95
CA ASN A 232 -15.50 -12.01 -4.74
C ASN A 232 -14.00 -12.13 -4.36
N GLN A 233 -13.70 -12.25 -3.08
CA GLN A 233 -12.33 -12.43 -2.57
C GLN A 233 -12.05 -13.90 -2.18
N PRO A 234 -10.80 -14.38 -2.27
CA PRO A 234 -9.62 -13.70 -2.83
C PRO A 234 -9.70 -13.55 -4.35
N ILE A 235 -9.06 -12.51 -4.88
CA ILE A 235 -8.72 -12.43 -6.30
C ILE A 235 -7.52 -13.35 -6.53
N VAL A 236 -7.67 -14.35 -7.41
CA VAL A 236 -6.59 -15.29 -7.75
C VAL A 236 -5.94 -14.87 -9.07
N LEU A 237 -4.63 -14.61 -9.06
CA LEU A 237 -3.87 -14.15 -10.22
C LEU A 237 -2.84 -15.18 -10.63
N GLY A 238 -2.62 -15.33 -11.94
CA GLY A 238 -1.60 -16.23 -12.47
C GLY A 238 -1.87 -17.72 -12.22
N GLN A 239 -3.10 -18.11 -11.91
CA GLN A 239 -3.50 -19.51 -11.77
C GLN A 239 -3.09 -20.32 -13.01
N GLY A 240 -2.56 -21.52 -12.80
CA GLY A 240 -2.01 -22.39 -13.83
C GLY A 240 -0.65 -21.95 -14.39
N LYS A 241 -0.04 -20.88 -13.88
CA LYS A 241 1.24 -20.34 -14.38
C LYS A 241 2.28 -20.09 -13.30
N VAL A 242 1.86 -19.70 -12.09
CA VAL A 242 2.75 -19.42 -10.97
C VAL A 242 2.27 -20.13 -9.71
N ASN A 243 3.20 -20.35 -8.78
CA ASN A 243 2.87 -20.88 -7.46
C ASN A 243 2.36 -19.80 -6.50
N ALA A 244 2.04 -20.21 -5.26
CA ALA A 244 1.56 -19.31 -4.21
C ALA A 244 2.52 -18.17 -3.83
N ASN A 245 3.81 -18.29 -4.19
CA ASN A 245 4.83 -17.26 -3.99
C ASN A 245 5.00 -16.35 -5.22
N GLY A 246 4.17 -16.51 -6.25
CA GLY A 246 4.23 -15.70 -7.47
C GLY A 246 5.38 -16.05 -8.41
N LEU A 247 6.06 -17.17 -8.17
CA LEU A 247 7.15 -17.65 -9.00
C LEU A 247 6.61 -18.57 -10.09
N LYS A 248 7.15 -18.44 -11.30
CA LYS A 248 6.83 -19.36 -12.40
C LYS A 248 7.15 -20.80 -12.00
N THR A 249 6.22 -21.70 -12.28
CA THR A 249 6.40 -23.13 -12.09
C THR A 249 5.87 -23.88 -13.30
N SER A 250 6.49 -25.00 -13.64
CA SER A 250 6.02 -25.94 -14.65
C SER A 250 5.17 -27.06 -14.06
N SER A 251 5.15 -27.19 -12.73
CA SER A 251 4.36 -28.17 -11.99
C SER A 251 2.89 -27.74 -11.98
N PRO A 252 1.97 -28.50 -12.59
CA PRO A 252 0.54 -28.17 -12.56
C PRO A 252 -0.05 -28.15 -11.15
N GLU A 253 0.42 -29.03 -10.26
CA GLU A 253 -0.01 -29.11 -8.86
C GLU A 253 0.44 -27.90 -8.03
N GLU A 254 1.60 -27.32 -8.34
CA GLU A 254 2.09 -26.12 -7.67
C GLU A 254 1.53 -24.82 -8.26
N ALA A 255 1.00 -24.85 -9.48
CA ALA A 255 0.57 -23.67 -10.23
C ALA A 255 -0.77 -23.06 -9.73
N THR A 256 -0.88 -22.81 -8.43
CA THR A 256 -2.10 -22.36 -7.76
C THR A 256 -2.43 -20.88 -7.98
N GLY A 257 -1.47 -20.09 -8.44
CA GLY A 257 -1.56 -18.63 -8.49
C GLY A 257 -1.34 -17.95 -7.15
N ILE A 258 -1.31 -16.61 -7.17
CA ILE A 258 -1.21 -15.76 -5.98
C ILE A 258 -2.60 -15.25 -5.56
N ARG A 259 -2.74 -14.91 -4.29
CA ARG A 259 -3.98 -14.35 -3.72
C ARG A 259 -3.81 -12.89 -3.36
N LEU A 260 -4.70 -12.06 -3.87
CA LEU A 260 -4.83 -10.64 -3.58
C LEU A 260 -6.17 -10.38 -2.91
N TYR A 261 -6.19 -9.47 -1.93
CA TYR A 261 -7.42 -9.11 -1.21
C TYR A 261 -7.71 -7.62 -1.36
N ALA A 262 -8.71 -7.25 -2.18
CA ALA A 262 -9.20 -5.89 -2.22
C ALA A 262 -10.03 -5.61 -0.95
N MET A 263 -9.66 -4.56 -0.22
CA MET A 263 -10.27 -4.21 1.06
C MET A 263 -10.59 -2.72 1.17
N ILE A 264 -11.68 -2.41 1.87
CA ILE A 264 -12.19 -1.05 2.03
C ILE A 264 -12.47 -0.79 3.51
N ASN A 265 -11.95 0.30 4.04
CA ASN A 265 -12.41 0.87 5.30
C ASN A 265 -13.37 2.02 4.97
N TRP A 266 -14.65 1.83 5.25
CA TRP A 266 -15.70 2.81 4.95
C TRP A 266 -15.67 4.01 5.89
N ASP A 267 -15.27 3.78 7.14
CA ASP A 267 -15.34 4.73 8.25
C ASP A 267 -14.03 4.71 9.04
N PRO A 268 -12.92 5.24 8.47
CA PRO A 268 -11.61 5.14 9.09
C PRO A 268 -11.55 5.90 10.42
N ASP A 269 -11.14 5.21 11.48
CA ASP A 269 -11.05 5.73 12.85
C ASP A 269 -9.61 5.58 13.39
N PRO A 270 -8.91 6.69 13.72
CA PRO A 270 -7.54 6.65 14.25
C PRO A 270 -7.45 6.07 15.67
N GLU A 271 -8.55 6.07 16.43
CA GLU A 271 -8.60 5.59 17.82
C GLU A 271 -9.02 4.12 17.93
N HIS A 272 -9.94 3.66 17.07
CA HIS A 272 -10.48 2.30 17.10
C HIS A 272 -10.09 1.50 15.85
N GLY A 273 -9.34 0.41 16.06
CA GLY A 273 -9.06 -0.56 15.00
C GLY A 273 -10.24 -1.50 14.68
N CYS A 274 -11.27 -1.55 15.53
CA CYS A 274 -12.40 -2.44 15.31
C CYS A 274 -13.56 -1.66 14.70
N TYR A 275 -14.08 -2.15 13.56
CA TYR A 275 -15.37 -1.74 13.02
C TYR A 275 -16.43 -1.71 14.13
N ASN A 276 -17.10 -0.57 14.33
CA ASN A 276 -18.21 -0.44 15.28
C ASN A 276 -19.53 -0.70 14.52
N PRO A 277 -20.13 -1.90 14.61
CA PRO A 277 -21.36 -2.22 13.89
C PRO A 277 -22.56 -1.34 14.30
N ARG A 278 -22.46 -0.54 15.37
CA ARG A 278 -23.54 0.32 15.84
C ARG A 278 -23.82 1.54 14.96
N ASN A 279 -22.92 1.92 14.05
CA ASN A 279 -23.15 3.06 13.16
C ASN A 279 -24.02 2.74 11.94
N ASP A 280 -24.20 1.46 11.59
CA ASP A 280 -25.07 1.04 10.48
C ASP A 280 -26.54 0.78 10.94
N SER A 281 -26.83 0.85 12.25
CA SER A 281 -28.19 0.68 12.79
C SER A 281 -28.94 1.98 13.11
N THR A 282 -28.33 3.15 12.87
CA THR A 282 -28.93 4.46 13.15
C THR A 282 -28.88 5.38 11.93
N LYS A 283 -29.45 4.93 10.80
CA LYS A 283 -30.00 5.80 9.76
C LYS A 283 -31.19 5.12 9.09
#